data_AF-A0A521IPS7-F1
#
_entry.id   AF-A0A521IPS7-F1
#
_cell.length_a   1.000
_cell.length_b   1.000
_cell.length_c   1.000
_cell.angle_alpha   90.00
_cell.angle_beta   90.00
_cell.angle_gamma   90.00
#
_symmetry.space_group_name_H-M   'P 1'
#
loop_
_entity.id
_entity.type
_entity.pdbx_description
1 polymer ?
#
loop_
_entity_poly.entity_id
_entity_poly.type
_entity_poly.pdbx_seq_one_letter_code
_entity_poly.pdbx_strand_id
1 'polypeptide(L)' 'MSKKPSGEPLPKKYRDHGLSGNDKGCRECHIAPDWLLIYEISGSELILYLTRTGTHSDLF' A
#
# COMPACT_ATOMS: atom_id res chain seq x y z
N MET A 1 -19.07 7.05 -16.68
CA MET A 1 -18.07 8.06 -16.26
C MET A 1 -17.14 7.40 -15.25
N SER A 2 -15.96 6.96 -15.69
CA SER A 2 -14.98 6.33 -14.81
C SER A 2 -14.31 7.43 -13.99
N LYS A 3 -14.63 7.49 -12.71
CA LYS A 3 -14.06 8.45 -11.75
C LYS A 3 -12.56 8.15 -11.67
N LYS A 4 -11.72 9.05 -12.18
CA LYS A 4 -10.27 8.99 -11.90
C LYS A 4 -10.10 9.00 -10.38
N PRO A 5 -9.25 8.15 -9.79
CA PRO A 5 -8.83 8.37 -8.41
C PRO A 5 -8.22 9.78 -8.39
N SER A 6 -8.81 10.69 -7.60
CA SER A 6 -8.16 11.96 -7.34
C SER A 6 -6.83 11.60 -6.70
N GLY A 7 -5.72 12.14 -7.22
CA GLY A 7 -4.37 11.89 -6.68
C GLY A 7 -4.16 12.52 -5.31
N GLU A 8 -5.19 12.49 -4.46
CA GLU A 8 -5.20 13.00 -3.11
C GLU A 8 -4.32 12.09 -2.24
N PRO A 9 -3.45 12.67 -1.41
CA PRO A 9 -2.63 11.90 -0.51
C PRO A 9 -3.49 11.10 0.46
N LEU A 10 -3.06 9.87 0.77
CA LEU A 10 -3.75 9.04 1.74
C LEU A 10 -3.79 9.74 3.11
N PRO A 11 -4.91 9.63 3.86
CA PRO A 11 -4.96 10.12 5.23
C PRO A 11 -3.81 9.59 6.07
N LYS A 12 -3.20 10.45 6.91
CA LYS A 12 -2.02 10.13 7.73
C LYS A 12 -2.16 8.85 8.57
N LYS A 13 -3.38 8.47 8.96
CA LYS A 13 -3.68 7.24 9.71
C LYS A 13 -3.23 5.96 8.98
N TYR A 14 -3.17 5.98 7.64
CA TYR A 14 -2.72 4.85 6.83
C TYR A 14 -1.19 4.75 6.76
N ARG A 15 -0.44 5.72 7.31
CA ARG A 15 1.03 5.70 7.38
C ARG A 15 1.69 5.40 6.03
N ASP A 16 1.13 5.94 4.95
CA ASP A 16 1.66 5.76 3.61
C ASP A 16 3.09 6.31 3.49
N HIS A 17 4.02 5.45 3.07
CA HIS A 17 5.41 5.79 2.89
C HIS A 17 6.06 4.97 1.76
N GLY A 18 7.10 5.53 1.15
CA GLY A 18 7.89 4.82 0.16
C GLY A 18 8.82 3.80 0.82
N LEU A 19 8.94 2.63 0.21
CA LEU A 19 9.91 1.61 0.62
C LEU A 19 11.31 1.96 0.10
N SER A 20 12.33 1.38 0.75
CA SER A 20 13.74 1.60 0.44
C SER A 20 14.47 0.27 0.24
N GLY A 21 15.72 0.32 -0.24
CA GLY A 21 16.48 -0.89 -0.56
C GLY A 21 16.00 -1.56 -1.85
N ASN A 22 15.78 -2.88 -1.80
CA ASN A 22 15.39 -3.67 -2.98
C ASN A 22 14.00 -3.30 -3.50
N ASP A 23 13.12 -2.79 -2.64
CA ASP A 23 11.74 -2.41 -2.97
C ASP A 23 11.61 -0.91 -3.27
N LYS A 24 12.72 -0.25 -3.66
CA LYS A 24 12.73 1.17 -4.02
C LYS A 24 11.84 1.41 -5.23
N GLY A 25 10.76 2.17 -5.03
CA GLY A 25 9.73 2.43 -6.06
C GLY A 25 8.35 1.95 -5.62
N CYS A 26 8.30 1.01 -4.68
CA CYS A 26 7.09 0.58 -4.00
C CYS A 26 6.73 1.53 -2.86
N ARG A 27 5.46 1.53 -2.49
CA ARG A 27 4.89 2.22 -1.33
C ARG A 27 4.17 1.21 -0.45
N GLU A 28 4.14 1.47 0.85
CA GLU A 28 3.40 0.66 1.82
C GLU A 28 2.44 1.56 2.62
N CYS A 29 1.21 1.07 2.85
CA CYS A 29 0.28 1.67 3.80
C CYS A 29 -0.43 0.63 4.68
N HIS A 30 -0.76 1.04 5.91
CA HIS A 30 -1.47 0.24 6.90
C HIS A 30 -2.98 0.42 6.74
N ILE A 31 -3.67 -0.59 6.20
CA ILE A 31 -5.14 -0.58 6.07
C ILE A 31 -5.84 -1.10 7.34
N ALA A 32 -5.16 -1.96 8.11
CA ALA A 32 -5.52 -2.40 9.46
C ALA A 32 -4.24 -2.66 10.27
N PRO A 33 -4.29 -2.90 11.60
CA PRO A 33 -3.10 -3.11 12.42
C PRO A 33 -2.13 -4.16 11.85
N ASP A 34 -2.65 -5.28 11.37
CA ASP A 34 -1.87 -6.38 10.81
C ASP A 34 -1.99 -6.49 9.27
N TRP A 35 -2.63 -5.51 8.61
CA TRP A 35 -2.82 -5.52 7.16
C TRP A 35 -2.03 -4.39 6.51
N LEU A 36 -1.06 -4.81 5.70
CA LEU A 36 -0.22 -3.95 4.88
C LEU A 36 -0.64 -4.09 3.43
N LEU A 37 -0.78 -2.96 2.76
CA LEU A 37 -0.93 -2.88 1.31
C LEU A 37 0.36 -2.33 0.74
N ILE A 38 1.03 -3.12 -0.12
CA ILE A 38 2.15 -2.64 -0.92
C ILE A 38 1.63 -2.32 -2.31
N TYR A 39 2.04 -1.20 -2.88
CA TYR A 39 1.63 -0.81 -4.21
C TYR A 39 2.71 -0.01 -4.92
N GLU A 40 2.64 -0.02 -6.25
CA GLU A 40 3.47 0.83 -7.10
C GLU A 40 2.63 1.48 -8.19
N ILE A 41 3.07 2.66 -8.63
CA ILE A 41 2.42 3.41 -9.70
C ILE A 41 3.34 3.34 -10.91
N SER A 42 2.93 2.61 -11.94
CA SER A 42 3.67 2.45 -13.19
C SER A 42 2.94 3.19 -14.32
N GLY A 43 3.33 4.44 -14.55
CA GLY A 43 2.67 5.30 -15.53
C GLY A 43 1.21 5.59 -15.15
N SER A 44 0.26 5.07 -15.94
CA SER A 44 -1.18 5.17 -15.67
C SER A 44 -1.75 3.95 -14.94
N GLU A 45 -0.92 2.94 -14.67
CA GLU A 45 -1.33 1.70 -14.02
C GLU A 45 -1.01 1.75 -12.52
N LEU A 46 -1.95 1.27 -11.72
CA LEU A 46 -1.79 1.06 -10.29
C LEU A 46 -1.71 -0.44 -10.05
N ILE A 47 -0.56 -0.91 -9.59
CA ILE A 47 -0.34 -2.33 -9.26
C ILE A 47 -0.43 -2.46 -7.75
N LEU A 48 -1.32 -3.34 -7.30
CA LEU A 48 -1.61 -3.59 -5.89
C LEU A 48 -1.12 -4.98 -5.50
N TYR A 49 -0.24 -5.05 -4.51
CA TYR A 49 0.24 -6.28 -3.90
C TYR A 49 -0.37 -6.42 -2.52
N LEU A 50 -1.30 -7.37 -2.37
CA LEU A 50 -1.79 -7.78 -1.06
C LEU A 50 -0.77 -8.72 -0.43
N THR A 51 0.07 -8.18 0.47
CA THR A 51 1.23 -8.91 0.98
C THR A 51 0.99 -9.62 2.30
N ARG A 52 -0.01 -9.23 3.11
CA ARG A 52 -0.38 -9.95 4.34
C ARG A 52 -1.86 -9.88 4.66
N THR A 53 -2.40 -11.03 5.06
CA THR A 53 -3.65 -11.17 5.82
C THR A 53 -3.38 -12.12 6.98
N GLY A 54 -3.63 -11.71 8.21
CA GLY A 54 -3.50 -12.54 9.41
C GLY A 54 -3.45 -11.70 10.68
N THR A 55 -3.66 -12.32 11.83
CA THR A 55 -3.38 -11.78 13.17
C THR A 55 -1.89 -11.98 13.51
N HIS A 56 -1.37 -11.34 14.56
CA HIS A 56 -0.01 -11.60 15.05
C HIS A 56 0.27 -13.10 15.28
N SER A 57 -0.77 -13.88 15.58
CA SER A 57 -0.73 -15.35 15.78
C SER A 57 -0.75 -16.18 14.49
N ASP A 58 -1.13 -15.61 13.34
CA ASP A 58 -1.15 -16.33 12.06
C ASP A 58 0.22 -16.32 11.37
N LEU A 59 1.16 -15.55 11.92
CA LEU A 59 2.45 -15.25 11.33
C LEU A 59 3.63 -15.59 12.25
N PHE A 60 3.35 -15.94 13.51
CA PHE A 60 4.29 -16.42 14.54
C PHE A 60 3.60 -17.41 15.48
#